data_AF-A0A925BN95-F1
#
_entry.id   AF-A0A925BN95-F1
#
_cell.length_a   1.000
_cell.length_b   1.000
_cell.length_c   1.000
_cell.angle_alpha   90.00
_cell.angle_beta   90.00
_cell.angle_gamma   90.00
#
_symmetry.space_group_name_H-M   'P 1'
#
loop_
_entity.id
_entity.type
_entity.pdbx_description
1 polymer ?
#
loop_
_entity_poly.entity_id
_entity_poly.type
_entity_poly.pdbx_seq_one_letter_code
_entity_poly.pdbx_strand_id
1 'polypeptide(L)'
;MDSVVTQVQQDLASLSQRQGSVAKELTSQATLLETRLVAFRKARTDTKRRTELLDKLASAAFIPADDATAQSKIDQYFETLREYEVAFPNDPVATAFKAAAENDALKQVYAKRQMIDRWKGQFWPADMDDLERRLQECKAFLAGYARSPDQAVVKQYEAILKSVRRREVGDEISDVPVKERFATMFSSPLIGEGHMLRMKDGRIYYFDKELNFTDKASNPANPINLKYLSGYEGETKTRSARVDALEQTKSVPAPQVELAARAAKEIPKLSIEAWDEHHQKLTTQLLNAKSVDPFLRYFLVLRTMKYAGLGNSLLEAQLVQPLKLLNESKVDLSVAWMDPDDEAARKVRNRAADLISELKPEVLNAAWDKVAQSQKALSQGLFTAPLPIGCLERSANGSWKVRSEWNPEKEHQLYCATSTVEGGNLAPLVWRHIGRKFGKDFAIDFSKDFGITEGMVVFASLEPLRPTPTK
;
A
#
# COMPACT_ATOMS: atom_id res chain seq x y z
N MET A 1 -20.08 92.03 -60.67
CA MET A 1 -20.29 90.61 -61.03
C MET A 1 -19.11 89.76 -60.59
N ASP A 2 -17.87 90.22 -60.75
CA ASP A 2 -16.66 89.46 -60.39
C ASP A 2 -16.60 89.00 -58.93
N SER A 3 -17.04 89.82 -57.96
CA SER A 3 -17.10 89.43 -56.53
C SER A 3 -18.05 88.26 -56.25
N VAL A 4 -19.17 88.14 -56.97
CA VAL A 4 -20.13 87.04 -56.79
C VAL A 4 -19.60 85.75 -57.41
N VAL A 5 -18.90 85.85 -58.55
CA VAL A 5 -18.25 84.70 -59.19
C VAL A 5 -17.13 84.16 -58.30
N THR A 6 -16.31 85.03 -57.70
CA THR A 6 -15.27 84.61 -56.75
C THR A 6 -15.85 83.94 -55.51
N GLN A 7 -16.96 84.45 -54.96
CA GLN A 7 -17.62 83.84 -53.80
C GLN A 7 -18.18 82.46 -54.12
N VAL A 8 -18.86 82.30 -55.28
CA VAL A 8 -19.39 81.00 -55.70
C VAL A 8 -18.25 80.01 -55.98
N GLN A 9 -17.12 80.46 -56.54
CA GLN A 9 -15.94 79.60 -56.73
C GLN A 9 -15.32 79.17 -55.39
N GLN A 10 -15.27 80.06 -54.39
CA GLN A 10 -14.83 79.72 -53.03
C GLN A 10 -15.79 78.73 -52.35
N ASP A 11 -17.11 78.95 -52.47
CA ASP A 11 -18.12 78.06 -51.92
C ASP A 11 -18.05 76.68 -52.58
N LEU A 12 -17.87 76.62 -53.91
CA LEU A 12 -17.74 75.37 -54.67
C LEU A 12 -16.42 74.64 -54.36
N ALA A 13 -15.32 75.36 -54.17
CA ALA A 13 -14.07 74.79 -53.68
C ALA A 13 -14.21 74.25 -52.25
N SER A 14 -14.90 74.97 -51.36
CA SER A 14 -15.17 74.54 -49.99
C SER A 14 -16.08 73.30 -49.93
N LEU A 15 -17.09 73.24 -50.81
CA LEU A 15 -17.99 72.09 -50.95
C LEU A 15 -17.26 70.87 -51.52
N SER A 16 -16.41 71.06 -52.53
CA SER A 16 -15.56 70.00 -53.10
C SER A 16 -14.58 69.43 -52.05
N GLN A 17 -13.96 70.30 -51.24
CA GLN A 17 -13.09 69.89 -50.13
C GLN A 17 -13.86 69.10 -49.05
N ARG A 18 -15.06 69.55 -48.68
CA ARG A 18 -15.95 68.83 -47.73
C ARG A 18 -16.43 67.49 -48.29
N GLN A 19 -16.76 67.42 -49.58
CA GLN A 19 -17.11 66.17 -50.25
C GLN A 19 -15.94 65.17 -50.19
N GLY A 20 -14.72 65.65 -50.44
CA GLY A 20 -13.50 64.84 -50.29
C GLY A 20 -13.24 64.35 -48.87
N SER A 21 -13.51 65.17 -47.85
CA SER A 21 -13.36 64.74 -46.44
C SER A 21 -14.41 63.73 -46.02
N VAL A 22 -15.68 63.91 -46.42
CA VAL A 22 -16.76 62.96 -46.15
C VAL A 22 -16.50 61.62 -46.84
N ALA A 23 -16.02 61.64 -48.09
CA ALA A 23 -15.66 60.41 -48.80
C ALA A 23 -14.53 59.63 -48.09
N LYS A 24 -13.49 60.33 -47.58
CA LYS A 24 -12.41 59.71 -46.79
C LYS A 24 -12.91 59.12 -45.47
N GLU A 25 -13.77 59.84 -44.75
CA GLU A 25 -14.35 59.37 -43.49
C GLU A 25 -15.23 58.13 -43.71
N LEU A 26 -16.12 58.14 -44.72
CA LEU A 26 -16.94 56.97 -45.07
C LEU A 26 -16.08 55.77 -45.48
N THR A 27 -14.99 55.98 -46.20
CA THR A 27 -14.05 54.90 -46.57
C THR A 27 -13.34 54.33 -45.33
N SER A 28 -12.93 55.20 -44.40
CA SER A 28 -12.34 54.79 -43.11
C SER A 28 -13.32 53.98 -42.26
N GLN A 29 -14.57 54.44 -42.16
CA GLN A 29 -15.64 53.72 -41.45
C GLN A 29 -15.98 52.38 -42.11
N ALA A 30 -16.05 52.31 -43.44
CA ALA A 30 -16.25 51.07 -44.17
C ALA A 30 -15.11 50.07 -43.90
N THR A 31 -13.85 50.52 -43.98
CA THR A 31 -12.67 49.69 -43.66
C THR A 31 -12.69 49.19 -42.22
N LEU A 32 -13.09 50.03 -41.27
CA LEU A 32 -13.24 49.65 -39.85
C LEU A 32 -14.35 48.60 -39.68
N LEU A 33 -15.50 48.77 -40.33
CA LEU A 33 -16.62 47.83 -40.28
C LEU A 33 -16.26 46.49 -40.92
N GLU A 34 -15.55 46.49 -42.04
CA GLU A 34 -15.02 45.29 -42.68
C GLU A 34 -14.04 44.54 -41.76
N THR A 35 -13.10 45.28 -41.15
CA THR A 35 -12.16 44.73 -40.16
C THR A 35 -12.90 44.10 -38.98
N ARG A 36 -13.92 44.79 -38.45
CA ARG A 36 -14.79 44.27 -37.38
C ARG A 36 -15.57 43.04 -37.82
N LEU A 37 -16.12 43.03 -39.03
CA LEU A 37 -16.87 41.89 -39.56
C LEU A 37 -15.99 40.66 -39.73
N VAL A 38 -14.77 40.82 -40.24
CA VAL A 38 -13.77 39.74 -40.34
C VAL A 38 -13.40 39.23 -38.95
N ALA A 39 -13.18 40.12 -37.99
CA ALA A 39 -12.91 39.75 -36.60
C ALA A 39 -14.08 38.99 -35.96
N PHE A 40 -15.34 39.41 -36.18
CA PHE A 40 -16.52 38.71 -35.68
C PHE A 40 -16.70 37.33 -36.32
N ARG A 41 -16.46 37.20 -37.63
CA ARG A 41 -16.51 35.90 -38.32
C ARG A 41 -15.45 34.95 -37.76
N LYS A 42 -14.22 35.44 -37.58
CA LYS A 42 -13.14 34.67 -36.96
C LYS A 42 -13.51 34.25 -35.52
N ALA A 43 -13.96 35.19 -34.68
CA ALA A 43 -14.37 34.91 -33.31
C ALA A 43 -15.49 33.86 -33.23
N ARG A 44 -16.45 33.89 -34.17
CA ARG A 44 -17.51 32.87 -34.27
C ARG A 44 -16.96 31.49 -34.64
N THR A 45 -16.08 31.42 -35.64
CA THR A 45 -15.42 30.16 -36.03
C THR A 45 -14.56 29.60 -34.90
N ASP A 46 -13.79 30.46 -34.23
CA ASP A 46 -12.94 30.10 -33.09
C ASP A 46 -13.78 29.58 -31.92
N THR A 47 -14.91 30.24 -31.61
CA THR A 47 -15.85 29.81 -30.56
C THR A 47 -16.46 28.44 -30.88
N LYS A 48 -16.87 28.23 -32.13
CA LYS A 48 -17.40 26.94 -32.58
C LYS A 48 -16.35 25.85 -32.42
N ARG A 49 -15.14 26.10 -32.93
CA ARG A 49 -14.03 25.15 -32.88
C ARG A 49 -13.60 24.84 -31.44
N ARG A 50 -13.57 25.85 -30.56
CA ARG A 50 -13.34 25.69 -29.13
C ARG A 50 -14.36 24.73 -28.51
N THR A 51 -15.64 24.94 -28.80
CA THR A 51 -16.73 24.09 -28.29
C THR A 51 -16.56 22.65 -28.76
N GLU A 52 -16.30 22.44 -30.06
CA GLU A 52 -16.06 21.11 -30.64
C GLU A 52 -14.88 20.37 -29.96
N LEU A 53 -13.76 21.06 -29.69
CA LEU A 53 -12.62 20.46 -29.02
C LEU A 53 -12.91 20.16 -27.53
N LEU A 54 -13.65 21.02 -26.84
CA LEU A 54 -14.06 20.77 -25.45
C LEU A 54 -15.01 19.57 -25.33
N ASP A 55 -15.93 19.40 -26.27
CA ASP A 55 -16.82 18.24 -26.34
C ASP A 55 -16.04 16.95 -26.63
N LYS A 56 -15.12 17.01 -27.62
CA LYS A 56 -14.20 15.90 -27.93
C LYS A 56 -13.34 15.50 -26.71
N LEU A 57 -12.85 16.49 -25.97
CA LEU A 57 -12.05 16.28 -24.76
C LEU A 57 -12.86 15.59 -23.66
N ALA A 58 -14.07 16.06 -23.39
CA ALA A 58 -14.93 15.49 -22.36
C ALA A 58 -15.37 14.06 -22.68
N SER A 59 -15.68 13.78 -23.95
CA SER A 59 -16.03 12.43 -24.43
C SER A 59 -14.84 11.46 -24.29
N ALA A 60 -13.63 11.91 -24.67
CA ALA A 60 -12.41 11.12 -24.54
C ALA A 60 -11.97 10.90 -23.06
N ALA A 61 -12.25 11.87 -22.19
CA ALA A 61 -11.97 11.75 -20.75
C ALA A 61 -12.92 10.77 -20.03
N PHE A 62 -14.08 10.47 -20.60
CA PHE A 62 -15.02 9.52 -20.01
C PHE A 62 -14.71 8.08 -20.46
N ILE A 63 -14.20 7.28 -19.52
CA ILE A 63 -13.84 5.87 -19.76
C ILE A 63 -14.62 4.99 -18.77
N PRO A 64 -15.70 4.33 -19.24
CA PRO A 64 -16.45 3.35 -18.46
C PRO A 64 -15.60 2.22 -17.89
N ALA A 65 -16.20 1.44 -17.00
CA ALA A 65 -15.51 0.35 -16.33
C ALA A 65 -14.93 -0.66 -17.35
N ASP A 66 -15.74 -1.13 -18.27
CA ASP A 66 -15.40 -2.26 -19.14
C ASP A 66 -15.14 -1.81 -20.58
N ASP A 67 -14.62 -0.59 -20.76
CA ASP A 67 -14.43 0.00 -22.08
C ASP A 67 -13.22 -0.60 -22.81
N ALA A 68 -13.48 -1.46 -23.79
CA ALA A 68 -12.44 -2.05 -24.64
C ALA A 68 -11.66 -1.01 -25.47
N THR A 69 -12.20 0.20 -25.63
CA THR A 69 -11.57 1.32 -26.34
C THR A 69 -10.83 2.30 -25.42
N ALA A 70 -10.69 1.96 -24.13
CA ALA A 70 -10.09 2.84 -23.13
C ALA A 70 -8.74 3.42 -23.56
N GLN A 71 -7.82 2.60 -24.09
CA GLN A 71 -6.52 3.11 -24.56
C GLN A 71 -6.67 4.14 -25.68
N SER A 72 -7.53 3.89 -26.66
CA SER A 72 -7.79 4.84 -27.76
C SER A 72 -8.36 6.15 -27.25
N LYS A 73 -9.24 6.12 -26.24
CA LYS A 73 -9.80 7.33 -25.62
C LYS A 73 -8.76 8.12 -24.85
N ILE A 74 -7.87 7.44 -24.13
CA ILE A 74 -6.74 8.07 -23.45
C ILE A 74 -5.86 8.82 -24.47
N ASP A 75 -5.50 8.15 -25.56
CA ASP A 75 -4.67 8.76 -26.61
C ASP A 75 -5.39 9.97 -27.25
N GLN A 76 -6.67 9.81 -27.59
CA GLN A 76 -7.51 10.88 -28.12
C GLN A 76 -7.62 12.08 -27.15
N TYR A 77 -7.71 11.85 -25.84
CA TYR A 77 -7.77 12.91 -24.84
C TYR A 77 -6.48 13.76 -24.89
N PHE A 78 -5.30 13.13 -24.87
CA PHE A 78 -4.03 13.86 -24.94
C PHE A 78 -3.80 14.53 -26.29
N GLU A 79 -4.19 13.90 -27.39
CA GLU A 79 -4.14 14.51 -28.72
C GLU A 79 -5.03 15.75 -28.80
N THR A 80 -6.24 15.70 -28.22
CA THR A 80 -7.18 16.83 -28.21
C THR A 80 -6.66 18.00 -27.39
N LEU A 81 -5.97 17.75 -26.26
CA LEU A 81 -5.30 18.82 -25.50
C LEU A 81 -4.23 19.53 -26.34
N ARG A 82 -3.39 18.78 -27.06
CA ARG A 82 -2.36 19.35 -27.95
C ARG A 82 -2.96 20.07 -29.15
N GLU A 83 -4.02 19.50 -29.74
CA GLU A 83 -4.76 20.10 -30.84
C GLU A 83 -5.33 21.47 -30.45
N TYR A 84 -5.83 21.61 -29.23
CA TYR A 84 -6.30 22.88 -28.68
C TYR A 84 -5.16 23.90 -28.51
N GLU A 85 -4.02 23.48 -27.94
CA GLU A 85 -2.85 24.34 -27.77
C GLU A 85 -2.37 24.93 -29.11
N VAL A 86 -2.31 24.10 -30.15
CA VAL A 86 -1.90 24.53 -31.50
C VAL A 86 -2.94 25.44 -32.15
N ALA A 87 -4.23 25.16 -31.97
CA ALA A 87 -5.30 25.97 -32.55
C ALA A 87 -5.42 27.35 -31.89
N PHE A 88 -5.11 27.46 -30.59
CA PHE A 88 -5.31 28.67 -29.80
C PHE A 88 -4.09 29.02 -28.93
N PRO A 89 -2.91 29.29 -29.53
CA PRO A 89 -1.66 29.45 -28.78
C PRO A 89 -1.63 30.66 -27.84
N ASN A 90 -2.47 31.67 -28.09
CA ASN A 90 -2.58 32.87 -27.27
C ASN A 90 -3.73 32.81 -26.25
N ASP A 91 -4.45 31.68 -26.19
CA ASP A 91 -5.54 31.48 -25.24
C ASP A 91 -4.97 31.08 -23.87
N PRO A 92 -5.28 31.79 -22.77
CA PRO A 92 -4.85 31.39 -21.43
C PRO A 92 -5.20 29.92 -21.09
N VAL A 93 -6.31 29.40 -21.63
CA VAL A 93 -6.74 28.01 -21.45
C VAL A 93 -5.74 27.02 -22.05
N ALA A 94 -5.07 27.37 -23.14
CA ALA A 94 -4.07 26.51 -23.78
C ALA A 94 -2.90 26.18 -22.83
N THR A 95 -2.49 27.15 -21.99
CA THR A 95 -1.45 26.91 -20.97
C THR A 95 -1.92 25.92 -19.90
N ALA A 96 -3.18 26.03 -19.48
CA ALA A 96 -3.80 25.09 -18.53
C ALA A 96 -3.91 23.67 -19.11
N PHE A 97 -4.23 23.54 -20.41
CA PHE A 97 -4.31 22.25 -21.11
C PHE A 97 -2.97 21.58 -21.29
N LYS A 98 -1.92 22.37 -21.53
CA LYS A 98 -0.54 21.86 -21.51
C LYS A 98 -0.19 21.28 -20.14
N ALA A 99 -0.48 22.01 -19.06
CA ALA A 99 -0.27 21.52 -17.69
C ALA A 99 -1.10 20.25 -17.39
N ALA A 100 -2.34 20.18 -17.87
CA ALA A 100 -3.18 18.99 -17.76
C ALA A 100 -2.62 17.79 -18.54
N ALA A 101 -2.01 18.01 -19.71
CA ALA A 101 -1.35 16.96 -20.49
C ALA A 101 -0.09 16.44 -19.79
N GLU A 102 0.68 17.31 -19.13
CA GLU A 102 1.90 16.94 -18.37
C GLU A 102 1.60 16.25 -17.03
N ASN A 103 0.38 16.34 -16.52
CA ASN A 103 -0.05 15.66 -15.30
C ASN A 103 -0.10 14.13 -15.47
N ASP A 104 -0.58 13.66 -16.63
CA ASP A 104 -0.63 12.25 -17.02
C ASP A 104 -1.38 11.28 -16.07
N ALA A 105 -2.17 11.78 -15.11
CA ALA A 105 -2.89 10.94 -14.15
C ALA A 105 -3.81 9.92 -14.82
N LEU A 106 -4.42 10.26 -15.96
CA LEU A 106 -5.32 9.35 -16.67
C LEU A 106 -4.62 8.05 -17.08
N LYS A 107 -3.39 8.13 -17.63
CA LYS A 107 -2.60 6.94 -17.99
C LYS A 107 -2.24 6.12 -16.76
N GLN A 108 -1.85 6.80 -15.68
CA GLN A 108 -1.42 6.18 -14.43
C GLN A 108 -2.55 5.39 -13.76
N VAL A 109 -3.74 6.00 -13.68
CA VAL A 109 -4.94 5.36 -13.11
C VAL A 109 -5.37 4.17 -13.95
N TYR A 110 -5.36 4.31 -15.28
CA TYR A 110 -5.69 3.21 -16.17
C TYR A 110 -4.70 2.05 -16.09
N ALA A 111 -3.39 2.32 -16.01
CA ALA A 111 -2.38 1.28 -15.85
C ALA A 111 -2.55 0.51 -14.52
N LYS A 112 -2.83 1.22 -13.42
CA LYS A 112 -3.14 0.59 -12.11
C LYS A 112 -4.37 -0.31 -12.24
N ARG A 113 -5.41 0.17 -12.91
CA ARG A 113 -6.63 -0.58 -13.14
C ARG A 113 -6.39 -1.87 -13.92
N GLN A 114 -5.68 -1.80 -15.04
CA GLN A 114 -5.35 -2.99 -15.83
C GLN A 114 -4.60 -4.04 -15.01
N MET A 115 -3.69 -3.59 -14.14
CA MET A 115 -2.97 -4.46 -13.21
C MET A 115 -3.94 -5.14 -12.24
N ILE A 116 -4.84 -4.38 -11.61
CA ILE A 116 -5.85 -4.92 -10.68
C ILE A 116 -6.85 -5.88 -11.34
N ASP A 117 -7.30 -5.57 -12.55
CA ASP A 117 -8.27 -6.40 -13.28
C ASP A 117 -7.69 -7.80 -13.54
N ARG A 118 -6.37 -7.88 -13.85
CA ARG A 118 -5.66 -9.16 -13.97
C ARG A 118 -5.57 -9.93 -12.65
N TRP A 119 -5.59 -9.23 -11.52
CA TRP A 119 -5.58 -9.82 -10.17
C TRP A 119 -6.97 -10.22 -9.68
N LYS A 120 -8.03 -9.93 -10.45
CA LYS A 120 -9.43 -10.27 -10.15
C LYS A 120 -9.90 -9.78 -8.78
N GLY A 121 -9.37 -8.64 -8.31
CA GLY A 121 -9.72 -8.08 -7.01
C GLY A 121 -9.20 -8.87 -5.78
N GLN A 122 -8.38 -9.90 -5.96
CA GLN A 122 -7.85 -10.69 -4.85
C GLN A 122 -6.62 -10.01 -4.26
N PHE A 123 -6.64 -9.74 -2.95
CA PHE A 123 -5.51 -9.10 -2.27
C PHE A 123 -4.27 -9.99 -2.22
N TRP A 124 -4.43 -11.25 -1.82
CA TRP A 124 -3.34 -12.21 -1.79
C TRP A 124 -3.12 -12.85 -3.16
N PRO A 125 -1.86 -13.13 -3.55
CA PRO A 125 -1.60 -13.94 -4.73
C PRO A 125 -2.11 -15.37 -4.53
N ALA A 126 -2.59 -15.98 -5.61
CA ALA A 126 -3.12 -17.35 -5.57
C ALA A 126 -2.02 -18.39 -5.34
N ASP A 127 -0.85 -18.15 -5.91
CA ASP A 127 0.32 -19.04 -5.88
C ASP A 127 1.62 -18.23 -6.07
N MET A 128 2.74 -18.93 -6.21
CA MET A 128 4.07 -18.32 -6.36
C MET A 128 4.30 -17.68 -7.74
N ASP A 129 3.69 -18.21 -8.80
CA ASP A 129 3.80 -17.63 -10.14
C ASP A 129 3.01 -16.32 -10.21
N ASP A 130 1.83 -16.28 -9.61
CA ASP A 130 1.04 -15.05 -9.43
C ASP A 130 1.82 -14.04 -8.57
N LEU A 131 2.46 -14.47 -7.48
CA LEU A 131 3.30 -13.58 -6.66
C LEU A 131 4.40 -12.89 -7.48
N GLU A 132 5.18 -13.66 -8.24
CA GLU A 132 6.30 -13.11 -9.04
C GLU A 132 5.80 -12.19 -10.14
N ARG A 133 4.70 -12.56 -10.82
CA ARG A 133 4.05 -11.68 -11.80
C ARG A 133 3.62 -10.37 -11.17
N ARG A 134 2.93 -10.39 -10.03
CA ARG A 134 2.49 -9.17 -9.34
C ARG A 134 3.66 -8.31 -8.89
N LEU A 135 4.76 -8.91 -8.43
CA LEU A 135 5.99 -8.18 -8.11
C LEU A 135 6.56 -7.46 -9.34
N GLN A 136 6.61 -8.12 -10.49
CA GLN A 136 7.06 -7.52 -11.74
C GLN A 136 6.14 -6.38 -12.20
N GLU A 137 4.82 -6.57 -12.11
CA GLU A 137 3.84 -5.53 -12.45
C GLU A 137 3.93 -4.33 -11.52
N CYS A 138 4.07 -4.53 -10.20
CA CYS A 138 4.30 -3.44 -9.25
C CYS A 138 5.58 -2.66 -9.58
N LYS A 139 6.68 -3.36 -9.87
CA LYS A 139 7.96 -2.73 -10.27
C LYS A 139 7.82 -1.93 -11.56
N ALA A 140 7.20 -2.52 -12.58
CA ALA A 140 6.96 -1.85 -13.86
C ALA A 140 6.08 -0.60 -13.68
N PHE A 141 5.03 -0.68 -12.87
CA PHE A 141 4.18 0.45 -12.54
C PHE A 141 4.96 1.58 -11.83
N LEU A 142 5.71 1.24 -10.78
CA LEU A 142 6.49 2.23 -10.02
C LEU A 142 7.59 2.89 -10.85
N ALA A 143 8.18 2.17 -11.81
CA ALA A 143 9.18 2.69 -12.73
C ALA A 143 8.56 3.58 -13.83
N GLY A 144 7.46 3.14 -14.44
CA GLY A 144 6.78 3.87 -15.52
C GLY A 144 5.98 5.08 -15.02
N TYR A 145 5.52 5.07 -13.77
CA TYR A 145 4.60 6.05 -13.21
C TYR A 145 5.06 6.58 -11.85
N ALA A 146 6.30 7.08 -11.80
CA ALA A 146 6.93 7.58 -10.56
C ALA A 146 6.16 8.73 -9.87
N ARG A 147 5.28 9.45 -10.59
CA ARG A 147 4.43 10.51 -10.06
C ARG A 147 3.01 10.07 -9.74
N SER A 148 2.70 8.78 -9.84
CA SER A 148 1.35 8.25 -9.59
C SER A 148 0.78 8.69 -8.24
N PRO A 149 -0.50 9.13 -8.19
CA PRO A 149 -1.14 9.40 -6.90
C PRO A 149 -1.30 8.13 -6.05
N ASP A 150 -1.18 6.95 -6.67
CA ASP A 150 -1.25 5.65 -6.01
C ASP A 150 0.13 5.04 -5.71
N GLN A 151 1.23 5.76 -5.98
CA GLN A 151 2.59 5.25 -5.81
C GLN A 151 2.84 4.68 -4.41
N ALA A 152 2.40 5.38 -3.36
CA ALA A 152 2.60 4.96 -1.98
C ALA A 152 1.90 3.62 -1.67
N VAL A 153 0.67 3.46 -2.15
CA VAL A 153 -0.14 2.24 -1.98
C VAL A 153 0.48 1.06 -2.73
N VAL A 154 0.88 1.26 -3.99
CA VAL A 154 1.54 0.21 -4.78
C VAL A 154 2.89 -0.21 -4.17
N LYS A 155 3.68 0.76 -3.68
CA LYS A 155 4.95 0.49 -3.00
C LYS A 155 4.75 -0.30 -1.69
N GLN A 156 3.71 0.03 -0.92
CA GLN A 156 3.39 -0.71 0.29
C GLN A 156 2.96 -2.15 -0.04
N TYR A 157 2.16 -2.35 -1.08
CA TYR A 157 1.79 -3.69 -1.55
C TYR A 157 3.02 -4.48 -2.06
N GLU A 158 3.92 -3.85 -2.82
CA GLU A 158 5.18 -4.47 -3.26
C GLU A 158 6.01 -4.97 -2.06
N ALA A 159 6.08 -4.20 -0.97
CA ALA A 159 6.78 -4.62 0.25
C ALA A 159 6.14 -5.83 0.94
N ILE A 160 4.81 -5.97 0.87
CA ILE A 160 4.10 -7.17 1.36
C ILE A 160 4.45 -8.36 0.49
N LEU A 161 4.37 -8.22 -0.84
CA LEU A 161 4.71 -9.31 -1.77
C LEU A 161 6.17 -9.76 -1.59
N LYS A 162 7.12 -8.84 -1.37
CA LYS A 162 8.51 -9.19 -1.04
C LYS A 162 8.63 -10.00 0.25
N SER A 163 7.81 -9.69 1.26
CA SER A 163 7.78 -10.45 2.52
C SER A 163 7.20 -11.86 2.31
N VAL A 164 6.17 -12.00 1.48
CA VAL A 164 5.62 -13.29 1.06
C VAL A 164 6.66 -14.11 0.29
N ARG A 165 7.42 -13.49 -0.61
CA ARG A 165 8.51 -14.16 -1.36
C ARG A 165 9.60 -14.67 -0.42
N ARG A 166 10.08 -13.81 0.48
CA ARG A 166 11.03 -14.16 1.55
C ARG A 166 10.52 -15.32 2.41
N ARG A 167 9.21 -15.40 2.59
CA ARG A 167 8.56 -16.44 3.38
C ARG A 167 8.55 -17.80 2.71
N GLU A 168 8.12 -17.86 1.45
CA GLU A 168 7.89 -19.11 0.73
C GLU A 168 9.12 -19.62 -0.03
N VAL A 169 9.98 -18.73 -0.53
CA VAL A 169 11.13 -19.07 -1.40
C VAL A 169 12.47 -18.66 -0.81
N GLY A 170 12.50 -17.60 0.01
CA GLY A 170 13.74 -17.00 0.51
C GLY A 170 14.03 -15.65 -0.15
N ASP A 171 15.17 -15.06 0.19
CA ASP A 171 15.60 -13.76 -0.30
C ASP A 171 17.12 -13.71 -0.50
N GLU A 172 17.64 -12.54 -0.86
CA GLU A 172 19.08 -12.32 -1.07
C GLU A 172 19.93 -12.53 0.20
N ILE A 173 19.31 -12.55 1.38
CA ILE A 173 19.99 -12.71 2.67
C ILE A 173 20.04 -14.18 3.07
N SER A 174 19.01 -14.96 2.72
CA SER A 174 18.92 -16.37 3.07
C SER A 174 18.14 -17.16 2.02
N ASP A 175 18.83 -18.15 1.43
CA ASP A 175 18.24 -19.12 0.51
C ASP A 175 17.22 -20.05 1.18
N VAL A 176 17.17 -20.07 2.52
CA VAL A 176 16.21 -20.90 3.26
C VAL A 176 14.95 -20.08 3.55
N PRO A 177 13.77 -20.49 3.03
CA PRO A 177 12.50 -19.81 3.26
C PRO A 177 12.23 -19.58 4.76
N VAL A 178 11.61 -18.45 5.11
CA VAL A 178 11.22 -18.20 6.52
C VAL A 178 10.31 -19.32 7.04
N LYS A 179 9.38 -19.79 6.21
CA LYS A 179 8.45 -20.88 6.56
C LYS A 179 9.17 -22.18 6.90
N GLU A 180 10.21 -22.52 6.14
CA GLU A 180 11.04 -23.70 6.41
C GLU A 180 11.85 -23.53 7.70
N ARG A 181 12.53 -22.40 7.88
CA ARG A 181 13.26 -22.09 9.13
C ARG A 181 12.33 -22.17 10.35
N PHE A 182 11.10 -21.68 10.20
CA PHE A 182 10.10 -21.73 11.25
C PHE A 182 9.64 -23.15 11.56
N ALA A 183 9.39 -23.98 10.53
CA ALA A 183 9.06 -25.39 10.72
C ALA A 183 10.21 -26.17 11.39
N THR A 184 11.44 -25.97 10.92
CA THR A 184 12.65 -26.63 11.44
C THR A 184 12.89 -26.33 12.92
N MET A 185 12.54 -25.13 13.39
CA MET A 185 12.60 -24.80 14.83
C MET A 185 11.77 -25.77 15.67
N PHE A 186 10.52 -26.05 15.25
CA PHE A 186 9.63 -26.98 15.96
C PHE A 186 9.96 -28.45 15.74
N SER A 187 10.63 -28.78 14.64
CA SER A 187 11.11 -30.13 14.35
C SER A 187 12.48 -30.45 14.96
N SER A 188 13.11 -29.51 15.66
CA SER A 188 14.40 -29.79 16.32
C SER A 188 14.24 -30.91 17.36
N PRO A 189 15.22 -31.81 17.54
CA PRO A 189 15.08 -32.96 18.43
C PRO A 189 14.64 -32.60 19.85
N LEU A 190 15.12 -31.46 20.35
CA LEU A 190 14.76 -30.94 21.66
C LEU A 190 13.29 -30.49 21.77
N ILE A 191 12.76 -29.85 20.73
CA ILE A 191 11.43 -29.24 20.75
C ILE A 191 10.38 -30.26 20.31
N GLY A 192 10.67 -31.01 19.24
CA GLY A 192 9.75 -31.97 18.63
C GLY A 192 9.78 -33.37 19.24
N GLU A 193 10.91 -33.80 19.80
CA GLU A 193 11.12 -35.19 20.27
C GLU A 193 11.66 -35.27 21.71
N GLY A 194 11.74 -34.12 22.40
CA GLY A 194 12.36 -34.05 23.72
C GLY A 194 11.61 -34.87 24.77
N HIS A 195 12.35 -35.62 25.58
CA HIS A 195 11.85 -36.30 26.76
C HIS A 195 12.35 -35.59 28.03
N MET A 196 11.61 -35.72 29.13
CA MET A 196 12.03 -35.22 30.43
C MET A 196 11.92 -36.29 31.52
N LEU A 197 12.81 -36.18 32.51
CA LEU A 197 12.78 -36.97 33.73
C LEU A 197 12.82 -36.01 34.92
N ARG A 198 11.88 -36.17 35.85
CA ARG A 198 11.80 -35.37 37.07
C ARG A 198 12.35 -36.16 38.25
N MET A 199 13.15 -35.49 39.07
CA MET A 199 13.65 -36.00 40.33
C MET A 199 12.70 -35.63 41.47
N LYS A 200 12.74 -36.38 42.57
CA LYS A 200 11.97 -36.07 43.80
C LYS A 200 12.37 -34.73 44.44
N ASP A 201 13.55 -34.19 44.14
CA ASP A 201 13.99 -32.87 44.58
C ASP A 201 13.50 -31.71 43.69
N GLY A 202 12.69 -32.02 42.66
CA GLY A 202 12.11 -31.06 41.73
C GLY A 202 12.98 -30.74 40.51
N ARG A 203 14.22 -31.24 40.42
CA ARG A 203 15.06 -31.02 39.23
C ARG A 203 14.50 -31.78 38.03
N ILE A 204 14.60 -31.16 36.86
CA ILE A 204 14.15 -31.73 35.59
C ILE A 204 15.35 -31.86 34.67
N TYR A 205 15.51 -33.04 34.06
CA TYR A 205 16.53 -33.31 33.04
C TYR A 205 15.86 -33.59 31.71
N TYR A 206 16.44 -33.06 30.63
CA TYR A 206 15.95 -33.23 29.27
C TYR A 206 16.80 -34.23 28.47
N PHE A 207 16.17 -34.97 27.58
CA PHE A 207 16.78 -36.03 26.79
C PHE A 207 16.28 -35.99 25.35
N ASP A 208 17.11 -36.42 24.41
CA ASP A 208 16.80 -36.57 22.99
C ASP A 208 16.07 -37.88 22.66
N LYS A 209 15.94 -38.77 23.65
CA LYS A 209 15.29 -40.08 23.49
C LYS A 209 14.63 -40.53 24.78
N GLU A 210 13.71 -41.47 24.63
CA GLU A 210 13.07 -42.13 25.74
C GLU A 210 14.09 -42.92 26.57
N LEU A 211 13.99 -42.79 27.90
CA LEU A 211 14.78 -43.53 28.86
C LEU A 211 13.86 -44.40 29.72
N ASN A 212 14.27 -45.64 29.95
CA ASN A 212 13.54 -46.59 30.78
C ASN A 212 14.49 -47.26 31.78
N PHE A 213 14.23 -47.05 33.06
CA PHE A 213 14.99 -47.61 34.18
C PHE A 213 14.16 -48.62 34.98
N THR A 214 13.05 -49.12 34.44
CA THR A 214 12.14 -50.05 35.14
C THR A 214 12.85 -51.32 35.59
N ASP A 215 13.72 -51.89 34.76
CA ASP A 215 14.49 -53.10 35.11
C ASP A 215 15.44 -52.87 36.30
N LYS A 216 15.88 -51.62 36.48
CA LYS A 216 16.77 -51.20 37.57
C LYS A 216 16.02 -50.83 38.85
N ALA A 217 14.68 -50.77 38.82
CA ALA A 217 13.85 -50.48 39.99
C ALA A 217 13.93 -51.59 41.06
N SER A 218 14.35 -52.80 40.68
CA SER A 218 14.60 -53.94 41.59
C SER A 218 15.73 -53.68 42.59
N ASN A 219 16.65 -52.76 42.30
CA ASN A 219 17.69 -52.34 43.22
C ASN A 219 17.78 -50.80 43.24
N PRO A 220 16.94 -50.13 44.06
CA PRO A 220 16.79 -48.67 44.07
C PRO A 220 18.08 -47.90 44.38
N ALA A 221 19.02 -48.53 45.09
CA ALA A 221 20.30 -47.93 45.48
C ALA A 221 21.33 -47.93 44.34
N ASN A 222 21.10 -48.67 43.25
CA ASN A 222 22.05 -48.72 42.14
C ASN A 222 22.18 -47.35 41.47
N PRO A 223 23.42 -46.86 41.29
CA PRO A 223 23.65 -45.63 40.55
C PRO A 223 23.30 -45.83 39.07
N ILE A 224 22.62 -44.84 38.51
CA ILE A 224 22.36 -44.69 37.08
C ILE A 224 23.07 -43.44 36.58
N ASN A 225 23.59 -43.51 35.37
CA ASN A 225 24.18 -42.34 34.69
C ASN A 225 23.13 -41.73 33.78
N LEU A 226 22.71 -40.51 34.10
CA LEU A 226 21.82 -39.69 33.28
C LEU A 226 22.69 -38.87 32.33
N LYS A 227 22.74 -39.24 31.05
CA LYS A 227 23.30 -38.40 29.99
C LYS A 227 22.19 -37.50 29.45
N TYR A 228 22.16 -36.23 29.86
CA TYR A 228 21.08 -35.29 29.59
C TYR A 228 21.57 -34.11 28.74
N LEU A 229 20.64 -33.44 28.06
CA LEU A 229 20.88 -32.24 27.27
C LEU A 229 21.07 -31.04 28.21
N SER A 230 22.13 -30.26 28.00
CA SER A 230 22.40 -29.02 28.75
C SER A 230 22.21 -27.75 27.91
N GLY A 231 22.26 -27.84 26.59
CA GLY A 231 22.17 -26.69 25.68
C GLY A 231 21.45 -27.00 24.35
N TYR A 232 21.23 -25.97 23.53
CA TYR A 232 20.47 -26.06 22.27
C TYR A 232 21.23 -26.78 21.15
N GLU A 233 22.56 -26.81 21.19
CA GLU A 233 23.40 -27.42 20.14
C GLU A 233 23.62 -28.92 20.38
N GLY A 234 22.86 -29.51 21.30
CA GLY A 234 22.98 -30.92 21.65
C GLY A 234 24.12 -31.19 22.64
N GLU A 235 24.60 -30.16 23.34
CA GLU A 235 25.56 -30.34 24.42
C GLU A 235 24.97 -31.26 25.48
N THR A 236 25.75 -32.25 25.92
CA THR A 236 25.30 -33.21 26.91
C THR A 236 26.20 -33.21 28.14
N LYS A 237 25.58 -33.37 29.31
CA LYS A 237 26.26 -33.62 30.58
C LYS A 237 25.86 -34.97 31.12
N THR A 238 26.73 -35.57 31.93
CA THR A 238 26.44 -36.82 32.63
C THR A 238 26.36 -36.58 34.12
N ARG A 239 25.31 -37.07 34.76
CA ARG A 239 25.15 -37.04 36.22
C ARG A 239 24.82 -38.43 36.74
N SER A 240 25.50 -38.82 37.83
CA SER A 240 25.13 -40.02 38.58
C SER A 240 23.94 -39.70 39.49
N ALA A 241 22.92 -40.55 39.44
CA ALA A 241 21.72 -40.46 40.29
C ALA A 241 21.35 -41.85 40.78
N ARG A 242 20.51 -41.94 41.82
CA ARG A 242 19.90 -43.21 42.25
C ARG A 242 18.52 -43.35 41.63
N VAL A 243 18.08 -44.58 41.39
CA VAL A 243 16.74 -44.86 40.83
C VAL A 243 15.65 -44.40 41.80
N ASP A 244 15.86 -44.53 43.12
CA ASP A 244 14.92 -44.06 44.14
C ASP A 244 14.78 -42.53 44.24
N ALA A 245 15.72 -41.77 43.67
CA ALA A 245 15.66 -40.32 43.59
C ALA A 245 14.80 -39.82 42.41
N LEU A 246 14.43 -40.71 41.49
CA LEU A 246 13.52 -40.39 40.38
C LEU A 246 12.08 -40.30 40.88
N GLU A 247 11.30 -39.37 40.35
CA GLU A 247 9.84 -39.33 40.55
C GLU A 247 9.15 -40.47 39.77
N GLN A 248 9.73 -40.84 38.63
CA GLN A 248 9.27 -41.92 37.75
C GLN A 248 10.47 -42.63 37.12
N THR A 249 10.35 -43.94 36.89
CA THR A 249 11.44 -44.77 36.34
C THR A 249 11.57 -44.67 34.81
N LYS A 250 10.61 -44.02 34.15
CA LYS A 250 10.58 -43.82 32.69
C LYS A 250 10.53 -42.33 32.40
N SER A 251 11.30 -41.85 31.42
CA SER A 251 11.12 -40.47 30.95
C SER A 251 9.77 -40.32 30.23
N VAL A 252 9.19 -39.13 30.30
CA VAL A 252 7.94 -38.79 29.61
C VAL A 252 8.22 -37.75 28.52
N PRO A 253 7.39 -37.66 27.47
CA PRO A 253 7.50 -36.56 26.51
C PRO A 253 7.49 -35.20 27.23
N ALA A 254 8.36 -34.29 26.80
CA ALA A 254 8.40 -32.96 27.37
C ALA A 254 7.14 -32.16 26.99
N PRO A 255 6.68 -31.19 27.82
CA PRO A 255 5.38 -30.56 27.65
C PRO A 255 5.19 -29.81 26.32
N GLN A 256 6.30 -29.38 25.69
CA GLN A 256 6.28 -28.69 24.40
C GLN A 256 6.07 -29.63 23.19
N VAL A 257 6.31 -30.94 23.35
CA VAL A 257 6.34 -31.90 22.22
C VAL A 257 5.02 -31.94 21.46
N GLU A 258 3.88 -31.94 22.15
CA GLU A 258 2.58 -31.97 21.49
C GLU A 258 2.34 -30.72 20.65
N LEU A 259 2.68 -29.54 21.19
CA LEU A 259 2.54 -28.27 20.51
C LEU A 259 3.48 -28.17 19.30
N ALA A 260 4.72 -28.64 19.47
CA ALA A 260 5.73 -28.70 18.42
C ALA A 260 5.32 -29.62 17.27
N ALA A 261 4.85 -30.82 17.57
CA ALA A 261 4.37 -31.78 16.57
C ALA A 261 3.19 -31.20 15.77
N ARG A 262 2.28 -30.47 16.43
CA ARG A 262 1.18 -29.77 15.77
C ARG A 262 1.69 -28.66 14.85
N ALA A 263 2.56 -27.78 15.35
CA ALA A 263 3.14 -26.69 14.58
C ALA A 263 3.93 -27.21 13.36
N ALA A 264 4.81 -28.19 13.55
CA ALA A 264 5.58 -28.83 12.48
C ALA A 264 4.71 -29.45 11.38
N LYS A 265 3.51 -29.95 11.73
CA LYS A 265 2.54 -30.48 10.77
C LYS A 265 1.74 -29.40 10.04
N GLU A 266 1.43 -28.29 10.73
CA GLU A 266 0.58 -27.21 10.21
C GLU A 266 1.38 -26.22 9.35
N ILE A 267 2.57 -25.81 9.78
CA ILE A 267 3.39 -24.76 9.14
C ILE A 267 3.63 -25.03 7.64
N PRO A 268 4.05 -26.24 7.21
CA PRO A 268 4.29 -26.51 5.79
C PRO A 268 3.03 -26.36 4.92
N LYS A 269 1.84 -26.52 5.51
CA LYS A 269 0.54 -26.50 4.83
C LYS A 269 -0.14 -25.13 4.86
N LEU A 270 0.47 -24.13 5.50
CA LEU A 270 -0.11 -22.80 5.56
C LEU A 270 -0.23 -22.20 4.16
N SER A 271 -1.42 -21.71 3.84
CA SER A 271 -1.63 -20.86 2.66
C SER A 271 -1.01 -19.49 2.88
N ILE A 272 -0.94 -18.70 1.80
CA ILE A 272 -0.38 -17.35 1.86
C ILE A 272 -1.18 -16.45 2.82
N GLU A 273 -2.49 -16.63 2.84
CA GLU A 273 -3.46 -15.85 3.63
C GLU A 273 -3.52 -16.30 5.10
N ALA A 274 -3.38 -17.60 5.39
CA ALA A 274 -3.53 -18.14 6.75
C ALA A 274 -2.34 -17.85 7.69
N TRP A 275 -1.31 -17.16 7.19
CA TRP A 275 -0.06 -16.93 7.92
C TRP A 275 -0.26 -16.18 9.24
N ASP A 276 -0.94 -15.03 9.19
CA ASP A 276 -1.08 -14.15 10.36
C ASP A 276 -1.94 -14.81 11.46
N GLU A 277 -3.05 -15.42 11.06
CA GLU A 277 -3.97 -16.11 11.97
C GLU A 277 -3.28 -17.28 12.68
N HIS A 278 -2.52 -18.09 11.94
CA HIS A 278 -1.76 -19.20 12.52
C HIS A 278 -0.75 -18.71 13.55
N HIS A 279 0.01 -17.64 13.24
CA HIS A 279 0.99 -17.09 14.18
C HIS A 279 0.34 -16.46 15.41
N GLN A 280 -0.82 -15.82 15.26
CA GLN A 280 -1.59 -15.31 16.40
C GLN A 280 -1.99 -16.45 17.34
N LYS A 281 -2.58 -17.50 16.77
CA LYS A 281 -3.06 -18.68 17.51
C LYS A 281 -1.91 -19.40 18.21
N LEU A 282 -0.82 -19.65 17.51
CA LEU A 282 0.35 -20.34 18.05
C LEU A 282 1.04 -19.52 19.14
N THR A 283 1.20 -18.21 18.96
CA THR A 283 1.74 -17.31 20.00
C THR A 283 0.87 -17.36 21.25
N THR A 284 -0.45 -17.31 21.09
CA THR A 284 -1.39 -17.39 22.21
C THR A 284 -1.32 -18.74 22.93
N GLN A 285 -1.20 -19.84 22.19
CA GLN A 285 -1.02 -21.18 22.77
C GLN A 285 0.28 -21.27 23.57
N LEU A 286 1.38 -20.74 23.02
CA LEU A 286 2.68 -20.70 23.70
C LEU A 286 2.62 -19.91 25.01
N LEU A 287 2.02 -18.73 25.02
CA LEU A 287 1.87 -17.93 26.25
C LEU A 287 1.11 -18.68 27.35
N ASN A 288 0.06 -19.41 26.95
CA ASN A 288 -0.79 -20.17 27.86
C ASN A 288 -0.21 -21.54 28.28
N ALA A 289 0.88 -21.99 27.67
CA ALA A 289 1.51 -23.28 27.94
C ALA A 289 2.31 -23.27 29.25
N LYS A 290 1.63 -23.15 30.41
CA LYS A 290 2.25 -23.04 31.75
C LYS A 290 3.10 -24.25 32.16
N SER A 291 2.91 -25.40 31.52
CA SER A 291 3.70 -26.61 31.74
C SER A 291 5.07 -26.57 31.05
N VAL A 292 5.25 -25.72 30.04
CA VAL A 292 6.52 -25.54 29.33
C VAL A 292 7.46 -24.71 30.19
N ASP A 293 8.75 -25.07 30.21
CA ASP A 293 9.78 -24.30 30.92
C ASP A 293 9.70 -22.81 30.56
N PRO A 294 9.74 -21.89 31.55
CA PRO A 294 9.58 -20.47 31.28
C PRO A 294 10.57 -19.89 30.26
N PHE A 295 11.82 -20.36 30.26
CA PHE A 295 12.82 -19.89 29.30
C PHE A 295 12.51 -20.42 27.89
N LEU A 296 12.20 -21.72 27.75
CA LEU A 296 11.83 -22.28 26.45
C LEU A 296 10.56 -21.62 25.90
N ARG A 297 9.55 -21.40 26.74
CA ARG A 297 8.31 -20.71 26.36
C ARG A 297 8.60 -19.29 25.85
N TYR A 298 9.45 -18.54 26.54
CA TYR A 298 9.88 -17.21 26.13
C TYR A 298 10.58 -17.25 24.77
N PHE A 299 11.53 -18.18 24.60
CA PHE A 299 12.27 -18.36 23.37
C PHE A 299 11.34 -18.67 22.19
N LEU A 300 10.40 -19.59 22.37
CA LEU A 300 9.43 -19.98 21.34
C LEU A 300 8.49 -18.82 20.97
N VAL A 301 8.00 -18.04 21.94
CA VAL A 301 7.19 -16.84 21.69
C VAL A 301 7.99 -15.81 20.89
N LEU A 302 9.21 -15.49 21.34
CA LEU A 302 10.08 -14.53 20.68
C LEU A 302 10.37 -14.92 19.23
N ARG A 303 10.74 -16.19 18.99
CA ARG A 303 11.06 -16.68 17.64
C ARG A 303 9.82 -16.73 16.75
N THR A 304 8.68 -17.20 17.28
CA THR A 304 7.40 -17.22 16.55
C THR A 304 7.02 -15.83 16.08
N MET A 305 7.10 -14.82 16.95
CA MET A 305 6.80 -13.43 16.59
C MET A 305 7.81 -12.86 15.57
N LYS A 306 9.09 -13.16 15.70
CA LYS A 306 10.11 -12.75 14.72
C LYS A 306 9.82 -13.32 13.33
N TYR A 307 9.52 -14.62 13.25
CA TYR A 307 9.18 -15.25 11.97
C TYR A 307 7.85 -14.73 11.41
N ALA A 308 6.85 -14.49 12.27
CA ALA A 308 5.59 -13.87 11.87
C ALA A 308 5.82 -12.54 11.14
N GLY A 309 6.60 -11.65 11.76
CA GLY A 309 6.95 -10.34 11.18
C GLY A 309 7.76 -10.46 9.88
N LEU A 310 8.78 -11.34 9.83
CA LEU A 310 9.55 -11.54 8.60
C LEU A 310 8.68 -12.00 7.42
N GLY A 311 7.61 -12.74 7.68
CA GLY A 311 6.66 -13.19 6.67
C GLY A 311 5.62 -12.16 6.23
N ASN A 312 5.46 -11.05 6.96
CA ASN A 312 4.48 -10.01 6.65
C ASN A 312 4.95 -8.62 7.15
N SER A 313 5.30 -7.73 6.22
CA SER A 313 5.80 -6.39 6.54
C SER A 313 4.82 -5.49 7.29
N LEU A 314 3.50 -5.70 7.17
CA LEU A 314 2.52 -4.98 7.97
C LEU A 314 2.59 -5.42 9.44
N LEU A 315 2.72 -6.73 9.66
CA LEU A 315 2.85 -7.31 10.99
C LEU A 315 4.20 -6.96 11.63
N GLU A 316 5.29 -6.97 10.85
CA GLU A 316 6.61 -6.52 11.29
C GLU A 316 6.54 -5.14 11.97
N ALA A 317 5.85 -4.18 11.34
CA ALA A 317 5.69 -2.83 11.87
C ALA A 317 4.88 -2.80 13.19
N GLN A 318 3.88 -3.67 13.36
CA GLN A 318 3.07 -3.73 14.58
C GLN A 318 3.76 -4.50 15.72
N LEU A 319 4.64 -5.45 15.40
CA LEU A 319 5.36 -6.26 16.39
C LEU A 319 6.60 -5.57 16.98
N VAL A 320 6.99 -4.38 16.50
CA VAL A 320 8.17 -3.65 17.00
C VAL A 320 8.15 -3.49 18.52
N GLN A 321 7.04 -3.02 19.11
CA GLN A 321 6.96 -2.77 20.56
C GLN A 321 6.96 -4.07 21.37
N PRO A 322 6.12 -5.08 21.06
CA PRO A 322 6.21 -6.39 21.71
C PRO A 322 7.59 -7.05 21.60
N LEU A 323 8.23 -7.01 20.43
CA LEU A 323 9.56 -7.58 20.24
C LEU A 323 10.63 -6.78 20.97
N LYS A 324 10.48 -5.46 21.10
CA LYS A 324 11.37 -4.61 21.89
C LYS A 324 11.33 -5.01 23.37
N LEU A 325 10.13 -5.17 23.94
CA LEU A 325 9.95 -5.66 25.32
C LEU A 325 10.70 -6.97 25.56
N LEU A 326 10.57 -7.93 24.63
CA LEU A 326 11.26 -9.21 24.75
C LEU A 326 12.79 -9.06 24.57
N ASN A 327 13.27 -8.33 23.55
CA ASN A 327 14.71 -8.25 23.26
C ASN A 327 15.52 -7.35 24.24
N GLU A 328 14.96 -6.24 24.74
CA GLU A 328 15.70 -5.29 25.61
C GLU A 328 16.01 -5.84 27.00
N SER A 329 15.37 -6.95 27.35
CA SER A 329 15.44 -7.58 28.66
C SER A 329 16.77 -8.26 28.98
N LYS A 330 17.70 -8.33 28.01
CA LYS A 330 19.02 -8.99 28.12
C LYS A 330 18.95 -10.45 28.59
N VAL A 331 17.88 -11.17 28.26
CA VAL A 331 17.85 -12.62 28.45
C VAL A 331 18.90 -13.25 27.53
N ASP A 332 19.98 -13.73 28.13
CA ASP A 332 21.03 -14.44 27.42
C ASP A 332 20.49 -15.78 26.91
N LEU A 333 20.40 -15.90 25.59
CA LEU A 333 19.87 -17.09 24.93
C LEU A 333 20.90 -18.25 24.90
N SER A 334 22.16 -18.00 25.26
CA SER A 334 23.25 -18.98 25.24
C SER A 334 23.42 -19.75 26.54
N VAL A 335 22.69 -19.39 27.62
CA VAL A 335 22.79 -20.09 28.90
C VAL A 335 22.35 -21.55 28.79
N ALA A 336 22.98 -22.43 29.58
CA ALA A 336 22.67 -23.86 29.64
C ALA A 336 21.35 -24.11 30.39
N TRP A 337 20.25 -23.59 29.86
CA TRP A 337 18.94 -23.55 30.51
C TRP A 337 18.32 -24.92 30.76
N MET A 338 18.86 -26.00 30.18
CA MET A 338 18.40 -27.36 30.46
C MET A 338 19.14 -28.00 31.63
N ASP A 339 20.27 -27.41 32.05
CA ASP A 339 20.96 -27.82 33.25
C ASP A 339 20.20 -27.30 34.49
N PRO A 340 19.67 -28.18 35.37
CA PRO A 340 19.00 -27.73 36.58
C PRO A 340 19.98 -27.18 37.64
N ASP A 341 21.28 -27.45 37.50
CA ASP A 341 22.32 -27.04 38.45
C ASP A 341 23.00 -25.71 38.05
N ASP A 342 22.69 -25.17 36.88
CA ASP A 342 23.23 -23.90 36.40
C ASP A 342 22.52 -22.68 37.05
N GLU A 343 23.29 -21.88 37.80
CA GLU A 343 22.77 -20.70 38.49
C GLU A 343 22.34 -19.57 37.53
N ALA A 344 23.05 -19.41 36.41
CA ALA A 344 22.72 -18.42 35.39
C ALA A 344 21.40 -18.80 34.69
N ALA A 345 21.21 -20.09 34.39
CA ALA A 345 19.96 -20.62 33.88
C ALA A 345 18.78 -20.31 34.81
N ARG A 346 18.93 -20.48 36.13
CA ARG A 346 17.86 -20.16 37.10
C ARG A 346 17.49 -18.67 37.08
N LYS A 347 18.46 -17.77 37.05
CA LYS A 347 18.22 -16.31 36.95
C LYS A 347 17.46 -15.96 35.68
N VAL A 348 17.89 -16.55 34.57
CA VAL A 348 17.28 -16.35 33.25
C VAL A 348 15.86 -16.92 33.17
N ARG A 349 15.57 -18.10 33.73
CA ARG A 349 14.21 -18.66 33.78
C ARG A 349 13.22 -17.74 34.50
N ASN A 350 13.61 -17.17 35.64
CA ASN A 350 12.77 -16.22 36.37
C ASN A 350 12.50 -14.97 35.52
N ARG A 351 13.55 -14.39 34.93
CA ARG A 351 13.39 -13.22 34.06
C ARG A 351 12.51 -13.51 32.84
N ALA A 352 12.66 -14.68 32.23
CA ALA A 352 11.82 -15.12 31.12
C ALA A 352 10.35 -15.27 31.54
N ALA A 353 10.09 -15.80 32.74
CA ALA A 353 8.74 -15.88 33.30
C ALA A 353 8.10 -14.49 33.47
N ASP A 354 8.87 -13.53 34.04
CA ASP A 354 8.42 -12.15 34.24
C ASP A 354 8.06 -11.50 32.90
N LEU A 355 8.92 -11.60 31.88
CA LEU A 355 8.68 -11.01 30.56
C LEU A 355 7.45 -11.59 29.85
N ILE A 356 7.24 -12.90 29.96
CA ILE A 356 6.02 -13.53 29.42
C ILE A 356 4.78 -12.98 30.13
N SER A 357 4.86 -12.74 31.44
CA SER A 357 3.74 -12.16 32.21
C SER A 357 3.50 -10.68 31.90
N GLU A 358 4.56 -9.93 31.58
CA GLU A 358 4.50 -8.55 31.11
C GLU A 358 3.87 -8.46 29.70
N LEU A 359 4.07 -9.49 28.87
CA LEU A 359 3.49 -9.59 27.52
C LEU A 359 2.01 -10.00 27.58
N LYS A 360 1.18 -9.03 27.95
CA LYS A 360 -0.27 -9.17 28.06
C LYS A 360 -0.91 -9.59 26.71
N PRO A 361 -1.79 -10.62 26.68
CA PRO A 361 -2.48 -11.05 25.47
C PRO A 361 -3.22 -9.93 24.73
N GLU A 362 -3.73 -8.93 25.47
CA GLU A 362 -4.46 -7.79 24.91
C GLU A 362 -3.55 -6.91 24.05
N VAL A 363 -2.29 -6.73 24.45
CA VAL A 363 -1.30 -5.93 23.69
C VAL A 363 -0.95 -6.63 22.38
N LEU A 364 -0.82 -7.96 22.43
CA LEU A 364 -0.59 -8.76 21.23
C LEU A 364 -1.81 -8.71 20.32
N ASN A 365 -3.01 -9.09 20.79
CA ASN A 365 -4.21 -9.08 19.96
C ASN A 365 -4.46 -7.72 19.30
N ALA A 366 -4.24 -6.60 20.02
CA ALA A 366 -4.33 -5.27 19.45
C ALA A 366 -3.33 -5.02 18.28
N ALA A 367 -2.16 -5.65 18.30
CA ALA A 367 -1.20 -5.57 17.20
C ALA A 367 -1.72 -6.28 15.95
N TRP A 368 -2.31 -7.48 16.10
CA TRP A 368 -2.89 -8.23 14.98
C TRP A 368 -4.16 -7.55 14.44
N ASP A 369 -5.00 -6.99 15.31
CA ASP A 369 -6.17 -6.20 14.90
C ASP A 369 -5.76 -4.99 14.04
N LYS A 370 -4.67 -4.31 14.40
CA LYS A 370 -4.10 -3.22 13.60
C LYS A 370 -3.57 -3.69 12.26
N VAL A 371 -3.02 -4.91 12.17
CA VAL A 371 -2.61 -5.50 10.88
C VAL A 371 -3.82 -5.76 10.01
N ALA A 372 -4.87 -6.39 10.54
CA ALA A 372 -6.11 -6.64 9.81
C ALA A 372 -6.75 -5.34 9.30
N GLN A 373 -6.78 -4.29 10.14
CA GLN A 373 -7.22 -2.96 9.73
C GLN A 373 -6.34 -2.35 8.65
N SER A 374 -5.01 -2.48 8.77
CA SER A 374 -4.03 -1.97 7.79
C SER A 374 -4.11 -2.71 6.46
N GLN A 375 -4.36 -4.02 6.49
CA GLN A 375 -4.57 -4.83 5.30
C GLN A 375 -5.88 -4.46 4.60
N LYS A 376 -7.00 -4.34 5.35
CA LYS A 376 -8.27 -3.88 4.79
C LYS A 376 -8.14 -2.50 4.16
N ALA A 377 -7.50 -1.58 4.88
CA ALA A 377 -7.17 -0.24 4.43
C ALA A 377 -6.38 -0.22 3.12
N LEU A 378 -5.31 -1.02 3.06
CA LEU A 378 -4.45 -1.11 1.89
C LEU A 378 -5.18 -1.76 0.73
N SER A 379 -5.94 -2.83 0.99
CA SER A 379 -6.78 -3.49 -0.01
C SER A 379 -7.79 -2.52 -0.61
N GLN A 380 -8.49 -1.74 0.21
CA GLN A 380 -9.39 -0.69 -0.28
C GLN A 380 -8.65 0.32 -1.15
N GLY A 381 -7.52 0.87 -0.68
CA GLY A 381 -6.76 1.86 -1.48
C GLY A 381 -6.16 1.28 -2.77
N LEU A 382 -5.75 0.01 -2.75
CA LEU A 382 -5.17 -0.67 -3.90
C LEU A 382 -6.25 -0.99 -4.92
N PHE A 383 -7.34 -1.63 -4.51
CA PHE A 383 -8.41 -2.11 -5.40
C PHE A 383 -9.47 -1.06 -5.75
N THR A 384 -9.45 0.11 -5.10
CA THR A 384 -10.24 1.25 -5.55
C THR A 384 -9.53 1.92 -6.73
N ALA A 385 -10.08 1.72 -7.93
CA ALA A 385 -9.71 2.42 -9.14
C ALA A 385 -10.79 3.45 -9.45
N PRO A 386 -10.53 4.76 -9.27
CA PRO A 386 -11.55 5.77 -9.51
C PRO A 386 -11.83 5.88 -11.01
N LEU A 387 -13.10 6.06 -11.36
CA LEU A 387 -13.58 6.10 -12.74
C LEU A 387 -13.31 7.49 -13.34
N PRO A 388 -12.65 7.63 -14.49
CA PRO A 388 -12.51 8.92 -15.16
C PRO A 388 -13.85 9.29 -15.83
N ILE A 389 -14.41 10.44 -15.44
CA ILE A 389 -15.79 10.81 -15.79
C ILE A 389 -15.89 12.01 -16.73
N GLY A 390 -14.81 12.77 -16.92
CA GLY A 390 -14.82 14.00 -17.70
C GLY A 390 -13.64 14.90 -17.34
N CYS A 391 -13.73 16.19 -17.66
CA CYS A 391 -12.67 17.16 -17.41
C CYS A 391 -13.19 18.45 -16.74
N LEU A 392 -12.29 19.16 -16.06
CA LEU A 392 -12.57 20.48 -15.49
C LEU A 392 -12.62 21.57 -16.56
N GLU A 393 -13.59 22.48 -16.44
CA GLU A 393 -13.75 23.66 -17.30
C GLU A 393 -14.19 24.84 -16.42
N ARG A 394 -13.75 26.07 -16.73
CA ARG A 394 -14.34 27.27 -16.12
C ARG A 394 -15.53 27.74 -16.95
N SER A 395 -16.64 28.04 -16.29
CA SER A 395 -17.76 28.74 -16.90
C SER A 395 -17.44 30.21 -17.12
N ALA A 396 -18.30 30.91 -17.87
CA ALA A 396 -18.12 32.32 -18.23
C ALA A 396 -18.03 33.28 -17.02
N ASN A 397 -18.59 32.90 -15.86
CA ASN A 397 -18.48 33.63 -14.59
C ASN A 397 -17.20 33.26 -13.79
N GLY A 398 -16.32 32.43 -14.34
CA GLY A 398 -15.08 31.98 -13.70
C GLY A 398 -15.25 30.82 -12.71
N SER A 399 -16.49 30.37 -12.43
CA SER A 399 -16.70 29.18 -11.58
C SER A 399 -16.30 27.92 -12.31
N TRP A 400 -15.78 26.95 -11.58
CA TRP A 400 -15.42 25.66 -12.12
C TRP A 400 -16.65 24.75 -12.26
N LYS A 401 -16.67 23.95 -13.32
CA LYS A 401 -17.66 22.92 -13.60
C LYS A 401 -16.97 21.67 -14.15
N VAL A 402 -17.61 20.52 -14.01
CA VAL A 402 -17.18 19.28 -14.69
C VAL A 402 -17.92 19.16 -16.00
N ARG A 403 -17.21 19.11 -17.13
CA ARG A 403 -17.79 18.74 -18.42
C ARG A 403 -17.74 17.22 -18.54
N SER A 404 -18.92 16.59 -18.58
CA SER A 404 -19.07 15.14 -18.50
C SER A 404 -20.43 14.72 -19.04
N GLU A 405 -20.48 13.58 -19.73
CA GLU A 405 -21.70 12.88 -20.13
C GLU A 405 -22.17 11.87 -19.06
N TRP A 406 -21.39 11.67 -18.00
CA TRP A 406 -21.63 10.67 -16.98
C TRP A 406 -22.78 11.08 -16.04
N ASN A 407 -23.69 10.15 -15.80
CA ASN A 407 -24.87 10.35 -14.94
C ASN A 407 -25.08 9.10 -14.06
N PRO A 408 -24.43 9.03 -12.89
CA PRO A 408 -24.54 7.90 -11.98
C PRO A 408 -25.86 7.92 -11.21
N GLU A 409 -26.32 6.74 -10.83
CA GLU A 409 -27.47 6.57 -9.94
C GLU A 409 -27.11 6.84 -8.47
N LYS A 410 -25.87 6.54 -8.07
CA LYS A 410 -25.37 6.68 -6.71
C LYS A 410 -24.57 7.95 -6.52
N GLU A 411 -24.52 8.46 -5.29
CA GLU A 411 -23.60 9.54 -4.92
C GLU A 411 -22.15 9.08 -5.08
N HIS A 412 -21.33 9.89 -5.72
CA HIS A 412 -19.89 9.64 -5.86
C HIS A 412 -19.09 10.84 -5.37
N GLN A 413 -17.95 10.55 -4.76
CA GLN A 413 -16.92 11.53 -4.43
C GLN A 413 -16.09 11.82 -5.68
N LEU A 414 -15.76 13.09 -5.89
CA LEU A 414 -15.02 13.57 -7.06
C LEU A 414 -13.60 13.96 -6.68
N TYR A 415 -12.65 13.58 -7.53
CA TYR A 415 -11.24 13.78 -7.30
C TYR A 415 -10.52 14.29 -8.55
N CYS A 416 -9.46 15.06 -8.33
CA CYS A 416 -8.41 15.31 -9.32
C CYS A 416 -7.06 14.90 -8.71
N ALA A 417 -6.13 14.47 -9.56
CA ALA A 417 -4.76 14.23 -9.15
C ALA A 417 -3.96 15.51 -9.42
N THR A 418 -3.46 16.18 -8.38
CA THR A 418 -2.69 17.42 -8.54
C THR A 418 -1.28 17.28 -7.97
N SER A 419 -0.35 18.08 -8.49
CA SER A 419 1.02 18.18 -7.97
C SER A 419 1.16 19.50 -7.23
N THR A 420 1.82 19.51 -6.09
CA THR A 420 2.41 20.75 -5.57
C THR A 420 3.75 20.97 -6.28
N VAL A 421 4.08 22.24 -6.57
CA VAL A 421 5.42 22.61 -7.04
C VAL A 421 6.20 23.03 -5.81
N GLU A 422 7.10 22.16 -5.33
CA GLU A 422 8.02 22.49 -4.24
C GLU A 422 9.44 22.50 -4.80
N GLY A 423 10.11 23.66 -4.73
CA GLY A 423 11.53 23.77 -5.10
C GLY A 423 11.84 23.55 -6.60
N GLY A 424 10.89 23.79 -7.50
CA GLY A 424 11.11 23.67 -8.95
C GLY A 424 11.07 22.24 -9.50
N ASN A 425 10.95 21.24 -8.64
CA ASN A 425 10.70 19.86 -9.05
C ASN A 425 9.21 19.52 -8.93
N LEU A 426 8.71 18.74 -9.88
CA LEU A 426 7.34 18.25 -9.85
C LEU A 426 7.22 17.16 -8.78
N ALA A 427 6.45 17.43 -7.72
CA ALA A 427 6.15 16.46 -6.69
C ALA A 427 5.33 15.26 -7.26
N PRO A 428 5.26 14.14 -6.51
CA PRO A 428 4.27 13.10 -6.78
C PRO A 428 2.85 13.70 -6.78
N LEU A 429 1.99 13.18 -7.65
CA LEU A 429 0.60 13.57 -7.64
C LEU A 429 -0.07 13.12 -6.34
N VAL A 430 -1.10 13.84 -5.94
CA VAL A 430 -1.91 13.52 -4.77
C VAL A 430 -3.37 13.61 -5.15
N TRP A 431 -4.16 12.64 -4.69
CA TRP A 431 -5.62 12.70 -4.80
C TRP A 431 -6.16 13.90 -4.00
N ARG A 432 -6.82 14.83 -4.70
CA ARG A 432 -7.53 15.95 -4.11
C ARG A 432 -9.02 15.76 -4.30
N HIS A 433 -9.74 15.69 -3.19
CA HIS A 433 -11.19 15.75 -3.22
C HIS A 433 -11.61 17.14 -3.69
N ILE A 434 -12.44 17.19 -4.73
CA ILE A 434 -12.94 18.43 -5.31
C ILE A 434 -14.44 18.58 -5.11
N GLY A 435 -15.16 17.52 -4.74
CA GLY A 435 -16.60 17.62 -4.54
C GLY A 435 -17.32 16.29 -4.63
N ARG A 436 -18.59 16.35 -4.99
CA ARG A 436 -19.46 15.18 -5.11
C ARG A 436 -20.42 15.33 -6.28
N LYS A 437 -20.89 14.19 -6.80
CA LYS A 437 -21.96 14.13 -7.80
C LYS A 437 -23.12 13.31 -7.26
N PHE A 438 -24.33 13.87 -7.34
CA PHE A 438 -25.57 13.18 -7.03
C PHE A 438 -26.60 13.43 -8.15
N GLY A 439 -26.99 12.37 -8.86
CA GLY A 439 -27.81 12.49 -10.06
C GLY A 439 -27.16 13.41 -11.11
N LYS A 440 -27.91 14.43 -11.55
CA LYS A 440 -27.46 15.37 -12.58
C LYS A 440 -26.53 16.46 -12.04
N ASP A 441 -26.59 16.76 -10.76
CA ASP A 441 -25.93 17.93 -10.18
C ASP A 441 -24.50 17.61 -9.71
N PHE A 442 -23.58 18.50 -10.07
CA PHE A 442 -22.21 18.52 -9.56
C PHE A 442 -22.13 19.57 -8.44
N ALA A 443 -21.76 19.14 -7.23
CA ALA A 443 -21.45 20.05 -6.13
C ALA A 443 -19.93 20.03 -5.91
N ILE A 444 -19.25 21.05 -6.42
CA ILE A 444 -17.79 21.12 -6.40
C ILE A 444 -17.36 22.20 -5.39
N ASP A 445 -16.48 21.85 -4.46
CA ASP A 445 -15.96 22.71 -3.40
C ASP A 445 -14.63 23.35 -3.83
N PHE A 446 -14.67 24.66 -4.08
CA PHE A 446 -13.50 25.44 -4.49
C PHE A 446 -13.01 26.40 -3.43
N SER A 447 -13.32 26.15 -2.16
CA SER A 447 -12.83 26.98 -1.06
C SER A 447 -11.28 27.00 -0.96
N LYS A 448 -10.58 26.13 -1.69
CA LYS A 448 -9.11 26.01 -1.69
C LYS A 448 -8.58 25.88 -3.11
N ASP A 449 -7.56 26.68 -3.44
CA ASP A 449 -6.80 26.52 -4.68
C ASP A 449 -5.84 25.33 -4.54
N PHE A 450 -6.21 24.20 -5.14
CA PHE A 450 -5.47 22.95 -5.07
C PHE A 450 -4.49 22.76 -6.25
N GLY A 451 -4.21 23.81 -7.02
CA GLY A 451 -3.44 23.70 -8.26
C GLY A 451 -4.21 22.95 -9.35
N ILE A 452 -5.55 23.06 -9.34
CA ILE A 452 -6.40 22.53 -10.40
C ILE A 452 -6.36 23.44 -11.62
N THR A 453 -6.28 22.86 -12.81
CA THR A 453 -6.27 23.59 -14.08
C THR A 453 -7.38 23.09 -15.00
N GLU A 454 -7.77 23.92 -15.96
CA GLU A 454 -8.72 23.48 -17.00
C GLU A 454 -8.15 22.30 -17.76
N GLY A 455 -9.03 21.43 -18.22
CA GLY A 455 -8.69 20.22 -18.95
C GLY A 455 -8.35 19.06 -18.03
N MET A 456 -7.97 19.26 -16.76
CA MET A 456 -7.66 18.16 -15.85
C MET A 456 -8.81 17.15 -15.75
N VAL A 457 -8.46 15.86 -15.81
CA VAL A 457 -9.42 14.77 -15.67
C VAL A 457 -10.02 14.78 -14.26
N VAL A 458 -11.34 14.62 -14.21
CA VAL A 458 -12.08 14.38 -12.98
C VAL A 458 -12.36 12.89 -12.86
N PHE A 459 -12.03 12.34 -11.69
CA PHE A 459 -12.27 10.95 -11.35
C PHE A 459 -13.37 10.85 -10.29
N ALA A 460 -14.13 9.76 -10.33
CA ALA A 460 -15.22 9.48 -9.40
C ALA A 460 -14.98 8.18 -8.64
N SER A 461 -15.34 8.16 -7.36
CA SER A 461 -15.27 6.97 -6.51
C SER A 461 -16.48 6.88 -5.59
N LEU A 462 -16.97 5.66 -5.35
CA LEU A 462 -18.00 5.39 -4.35
C LEU A 462 -17.44 5.52 -2.93
N GLU A 463 -16.20 5.07 -2.74
CA GLU A 463 -15.49 5.14 -1.47
C GLU A 463 -14.53 6.34 -1.45
N PRO A 464 -14.30 6.96 -0.28
CA PRO A 464 -13.29 8.01 -0.19
C PRO A 464 -11.91 7.51 -0.58
N LEU A 465 -11.27 8.16 -1.56
CA LEU A 465 -9.86 7.93 -1.84
C LEU A 465 -9.04 8.45 -0.66
N ARG A 466 -8.14 7.62 -0.13
CA ARG A 466 -7.31 8.03 0.99
C ARG A 466 -6.40 9.16 0.54
N PRO A 467 -6.37 10.29 1.26
CA PRO A 467 -5.35 11.29 1.01
C PRO A 467 -3.99 10.65 1.28
N THR A 468 -3.04 10.88 0.38
CA THR A 468 -1.64 10.52 0.62
C THR A 468 -1.24 11.20 1.94
N PRO A 469 -0.75 10.44 2.95
CA PRO A 469 -0.35 11.05 4.22
C PRO A 469 0.72 12.10 3.93
N THR A 470 0.38 13.37 4.15
CA THR A 470 1.34 14.47 4.14
C THR A 470 2.28 14.24 5.31
N LYS A 471 3.56 14.01 5.00
CA LYS A 471 4.61 13.86 6.01
C LYS A 471 4.82 15.14 6.79
#